data_AF-A0A9P7EJS8-F1
#
_entry.id   AF-A0A9P7EJS8-F1
#
_cell.length_a   1.000
_cell.length_b   1.000
_cell.length_c   1.000
_cell.angle_alpha   90.00
_cell.angle_beta   90.00
_cell.angle_gamma   90.00
#
_symmetry.space_group_name_H-M   'P 1'
#
loop_
_entity.id
_entity.type
_entity.pdbx_description
1 polymer ?
#
loop_
_entity_poly.entity_id
_entity_poly.type
_entity_poly.pdbx_seq_one_letter_code
_entity_poly.pdbx_strand_id
1 'polypeptide(L)'
;MAIQTLIRSEFDNLLFRHASKCGATVFNNTRVTENQLEGERPVSADWRNTSTGTQGRISCSYLVDASGRNGIMSTKYLKNKRYNRALNNVACWGY
;
A
#
# COMPACT_ATOMS: atom_id res chain seq x y z
N MET A 1 1.77 4.41 -33.21
CA MET A 1 1.61 3.94 -31.82
C MET A 1 2.22 5.01 -30.91
N ALA A 2 1.39 5.80 -30.20
CA ALA A 2 1.90 6.87 -29.35
C ALA A 2 2.26 6.27 -27.97
N ILE A 3 3.49 6.48 -27.52
CA ILE A 3 3.89 6.20 -26.14
C ILE A 3 3.37 7.38 -25.31
N GLN A 4 2.36 7.16 -24.47
CA GLN A 4 1.94 8.17 -23.51
C GLN A 4 2.83 8.08 -22.27
N THR A 5 3.67 9.11 -22.07
CA THR A 5 4.39 9.31 -20.81
C THR A 5 3.44 9.95 -19.80
N LEU A 6 3.33 9.36 -18.61
CA LEU A 6 2.39 9.79 -17.57
C LEU A 6 3.13 10.35 -16.37
N ILE A 7 2.59 11.42 -15.79
CA ILE A 7 2.99 11.90 -14.47
C ILE A 7 2.37 10.97 -13.42
N ARG A 8 3.22 10.29 -12.63
CA ARG A 8 2.76 9.25 -11.69
C ARG A 8 1.78 9.77 -10.63
N SER A 9 1.98 10.99 -10.12
CA SER A 9 1.06 11.57 -9.13
C SER A 9 -0.34 11.77 -9.68
N GLU A 10 -0.47 12.20 -10.95
CA GLU A 10 -1.75 12.39 -11.61
C GLU A 10 -2.42 11.07 -11.94
N PHE A 11 -1.65 10.12 -12.49
CA PHE A 11 -2.14 8.81 -12.87
C PHE A 11 -2.62 8.01 -11.65
N ASP A 12 -1.83 7.94 -10.59
CA ASP A 12 -2.19 7.20 -9.38
C ASP A 12 -3.43 7.82 -8.72
N ASN A 13 -3.55 9.16 -8.70
CA ASN A 13 -4.76 9.82 -8.18
C ASN A 13 -5.98 9.53 -9.06
N LEU A 14 -5.84 9.53 -10.39
CA LEU A 14 -6.94 9.19 -11.30
C LEU A 14 -7.47 7.77 -11.02
N LEU A 15 -6.58 6.79 -10.91
CA LEU A 15 -6.95 5.41 -10.58
C LEU A 15 -7.60 5.32 -9.20
N PHE A 16 -7.04 5.99 -8.19
CA PHE A 16 -7.58 6.00 -6.83
C PHE A 16 -9.02 6.56 -6.78
N ARG A 17 -9.27 7.67 -7.50
CA ARG A 17 -10.62 8.25 -7.60
C ARG A 17 -11.57 7.38 -8.40
N HIS A 18 -11.08 6.75 -9.46
CA HIS A 18 -11.90 5.83 -10.26
C HIS A 18 -12.32 4.60 -9.44
N ALA A 19 -11.44 4.02 -8.64
CA ALA A 19 -11.78 2.92 -7.74
C ALA A 19 -12.96 3.28 -6.82
N SER A 20 -12.99 4.51 -6.30
CA SER A 20 -14.13 5.01 -5.53
C SER A 20 -15.41 5.12 -6.36
N LYS A 21 -15.33 5.62 -7.60
CA LYS A 21 -16.48 5.66 -8.52
C LYS A 21 -17.01 4.28 -8.87
N CYS A 22 -16.14 3.26 -8.88
CA CYS A 22 -16.52 1.86 -9.06
C CYS A 22 -17.08 1.21 -7.79
N GLY A 23 -17.22 1.94 -6.68
CA GLY A 23 -17.86 1.46 -5.46
C GLY A 23 -16.90 1.04 -4.34
N ALA A 24 -15.57 1.19 -4.52
CA ALA A 24 -14.63 0.92 -3.44
C ALA A 24 -14.71 2.01 -2.36
N THR A 25 -14.73 1.62 -1.09
CA THR A 25 -14.48 2.56 0.01
C THR A 25 -12.99 2.87 0.04
N VAL A 26 -12.63 4.13 -0.21
CA VAL A 26 -11.22 4.55 -0.26
C VAL A 26 -10.93 5.57 0.84
N PHE A 27 -9.76 5.43 1.47
CA PHE A 27 -9.29 6.36 2.49
C PHE A 27 -7.92 6.91 2.08
N ASN A 28 -7.82 8.23 1.92
CA ASN A 28 -6.55 8.89 1.67
C ASN A 28 -5.99 9.46 2.98
N ASN A 29 -4.68 9.69 3.05
CA ASN A 29 -3.98 10.12 4.26
C ASN A 29 -4.23 9.19 5.46
N THR A 30 -4.51 7.90 5.22
CA THR A 30 -4.77 6.91 6.27
C THR A 30 -3.76 5.78 6.14
N ARG A 31 -2.90 5.64 7.14
CA ARG A 31 -1.83 4.65 7.19
C ARG A 31 -2.27 3.47 8.05
N VAL A 32 -2.11 2.26 7.54
CA VAL A 32 -2.16 1.03 8.36
C VAL A 32 -0.92 0.98 9.26
N THR A 33 -1.12 0.83 10.56
CA THR A 33 -0.05 0.79 11.57
C THR A 33 0.25 -0.62 12.06
N GLU A 34 -0.79 -1.44 12.24
CA GLU A 34 -0.68 -2.83 12.71
C GLU A 34 -1.74 -3.70 12.03
N ASN A 35 -1.37 -4.92 11.60
CA ASN A 35 -2.30 -5.95 11.20
C ASN A 35 -2.48 -6.93 12.37
N GLN A 36 -3.74 -7.23 12.69
CA GLN A 36 -4.09 -8.24 13.68
C GLN A 36 -4.30 -9.57 12.96
N LEU A 37 -3.60 -10.60 13.43
CA LEU A 37 -3.63 -11.94 12.86
C LEU A 37 -4.13 -12.95 13.91
N GLU A 38 -4.96 -13.90 13.47
CA GLU A 38 -5.26 -15.13 14.20
C GLU A 38 -4.45 -16.26 13.56
N GLY A 39 -3.35 -16.65 14.20
CA GLY A 39 -2.33 -17.47 13.53
C GLY A 39 -1.74 -16.73 12.33
N GLU A 40 -1.92 -17.28 11.13
CA GLU A 40 -1.50 -16.64 9.87
C GLU A 40 -2.64 -15.86 9.19
N ARG A 41 -3.87 -15.91 9.72
CA ARG A 41 -5.04 -15.30 9.08
C ARG A 41 -5.21 -13.84 9.50
N PRO A 42 -5.22 -12.87 8.57
CA PRO A 42 -5.55 -11.49 8.91
C PRO A 42 -7.03 -11.35 9.26
N VAL A 43 -7.30 -10.64 10.35
CA VAL A 43 -8.66 -10.42 10.86
C VAL A 43 -9.04 -8.95 11.00
N SER A 44 -8.05 -8.07 11.18
CA SER A 44 -8.27 -6.62 11.19
C SER A 44 -6.97 -5.84 10.99
N ALA A 45 -7.09 -4.54 10.74
CA ALA A 45 -5.97 -3.62 10.69
C ALA A 45 -6.25 -2.37 11.53
N ASP A 46 -5.28 -1.98 12.35
CA ASP A 46 -5.23 -0.69 13.00
C ASP A 46 -4.72 0.36 12.01
N TRP A 47 -5.34 1.53 12.03
CA TRP A 47 -5.02 2.61 11.12
C TRP A 47 -4.98 3.94 11.85
N ARG A 48 -4.21 4.88 11.28
CA ARG A 48 -4.17 6.28 11.70
C ARG A 48 -4.25 7.20 10.51
N ASN A 49 -5.15 8.17 10.56
CA ASN A 49 -5.21 9.26 9.61
C ASN A 49 -4.12 10.28 9.93
N THR A 50 -3.20 10.50 9.00
CA THR A 50 -2.03 11.36 9.20
C THR A 50 -2.35 12.85 9.15
N SER A 51 -3.48 13.24 8.54
CA SER A 51 -3.90 14.65 8.48
C SER A 51 -4.68 15.09 9.71
N THR A 52 -5.51 14.22 10.27
CA THR A 52 -6.38 14.53 11.43
C THR A 52 -5.88 13.94 12.74
N GLY A 53 -4.94 12.99 12.69
CA GLY A 53 -4.44 12.26 13.85
C GLY A 53 -5.39 11.16 14.37
N THR A 54 -6.62 11.09 13.85
CA THR A 54 -7.63 10.09 14.23
C THR A 54 -7.13 8.68 13.96
N GLN A 55 -7.60 7.72 14.75
CA GLN A 55 -7.19 6.33 14.67
C GLN A 55 -8.38 5.41 14.86
N GLY A 56 -8.24 4.18 14.38
CA GLY A 56 -9.27 3.17 14.52
C GLY A 56 -8.79 1.81 14.07
N ARG A 57 -9.74 0.88 14.04
CA ARG A 57 -9.55 -0.50 13.59
C ARG A 57 -10.60 -0.83 12.53
N ILE A 58 -10.19 -1.56 11.51
CA ILE A 58 -11.10 -2.09 10.48
C ILE A 58 -10.96 -3.60 10.41
N SER A 59 -12.07 -4.33 10.51
CA SER A 59 -12.09 -5.79 10.36
C SER A 59 -12.06 -6.18 8.89
N CYS A 60 -11.42 -7.31 8.59
CA CYS A 60 -11.37 -7.86 7.24
C CYS A 60 -11.33 -9.40 7.28
N SER A 61 -11.81 -10.03 6.21
CA SER A 61 -11.65 -11.47 6.00
C SER A 61 -10.39 -11.81 5.21
N TYR A 62 -9.92 -10.85 4.42
CA TYR A 62 -8.76 -10.97 3.53
C TYR A 62 -7.97 -9.66 3.56
N LEU A 63 -6.66 -9.76 3.39
CA LEU A 63 -5.75 -8.63 3.30
C LEU A 63 -4.94 -8.73 2.01
N VAL A 64 -4.92 -7.64 1.22
CA VAL A 64 -4.04 -7.50 0.06
C VAL A 64 -3.01 -6.42 0.38
N ASP A 65 -1.73 -6.80 0.44
CA ASP A 65 -0.64 -5.85 0.66
C ASP A 65 -0.22 -5.17 -0.64
N ALA A 66 -0.80 -3.99 -0.89
CA ALA A 66 -0.45 -3.12 -2.01
C ALA A 66 0.51 -1.97 -1.61
N SER A 67 1.30 -2.13 -0.54
CA SER A 67 2.18 -1.07 -0.02
C SER A 67 3.46 -0.83 -0.83
N GLY A 68 3.62 -1.50 -1.98
CA GLY A 68 4.76 -1.34 -2.87
C GLY A 68 6.08 -1.77 -2.21
N ARG A 69 7.13 -0.94 -2.33
CA ARG A 69 8.47 -1.26 -1.81
C ARG A 69 8.50 -1.46 -0.28
N ASN A 70 7.57 -0.85 0.45
CA ASN A 70 7.47 -0.99 1.90
C ASN A 70 7.16 -2.44 2.27
N GLY A 71 6.28 -3.12 1.52
CA GLY A 71 5.95 -4.54 1.66
C GLY A 71 5.69 -4.93 3.12
N ILE A 72 4.70 -4.30 3.75
CA ILE A 72 4.39 -4.42 5.18
C ILE A 72 4.29 -5.89 5.62
N MET A 73 3.54 -6.72 4.90
CA MET A 73 3.41 -8.14 5.20
C MET A 73 4.74 -8.88 5.06
N SER A 74 5.47 -8.63 3.97
CA SER A 74 6.74 -9.32 3.69
C SER A 74 7.88 -8.97 4.65
N THR A 75 7.85 -7.77 5.24
CA THR A 75 8.92 -7.23 6.09
C THR A 75 8.61 -7.38 7.57
N LYS A 76 7.41 -7.01 8.02
CA LYS A 76 7.05 -6.98 9.44
C LYS A 76 6.54 -8.33 9.95
N TYR A 77 5.72 -9.03 9.16
CA TYR A 77 5.02 -10.23 9.61
C TYR A 77 5.67 -11.51 9.10
N LEU A 78 5.69 -11.72 7.77
CA LEU A 78 6.17 -12.96 7.15
C LEU A 78 7.70 -13.06 7.10
N LYS A 79 8.40 -11.92 7.17
CA LYS A 79 9.87 -11.82 7.12
C LYS A 79 10.49 -12.60 5.94
N ASN A 80 9.81 -12.61 4.81
CA ASN A 80 10.14 -13.43 3.64
C ASN A 80 10.66 -12.61 2.44
N LYS A 81 10.91 -11.31 2.63
CA LYS A 81 11.54 -10.46 1.61
C LYS A 81 12.96 -10.93 1.33
N ARG A 82 13.25 -11.28 0.06
CA ARG A 82 14.58 -11.70 -0.40
C ARG A 82 15.07 -10.79 -1.51
N TYR A 83 16.29 -10.25 -1.35
CA TYR A 83 16.93 -9.44 -2.39
C TYR A 83 17.64 -10.33 -3.40
N ASN A 84 17.50 -9.99 -4.67
CA ASN A 84 18.31 -10.61 -5.72
C ASN A 84 19.71 -9.99 -5.68
N ARG A 85 20.71 -10.77 -5.27
CA ARG A 85 22.10 -10.30 -5.13
C ARG A 85 22.73 -9.87 -6.45
N ALA A 86 22.31 -10.44 -7.58
CA ALA A 86 22.79 -10.05 -8.89
C ALA A 86 22.23 -8.70 -9.36
N LEU A 87 21.11 -8.26 -8.77
CA LEU A 87 20.42 -7.01 -9.13
C LEU A 87 20.45 -6.02 -7.95
N ASN A 88 21.66 -5.70 -7.50
CA ASN A 88 21.88 -4.69 -6.45
C ASN A 88 22.18 -3.31 -7.06
N ASN A 89 21.34 -2.90 -8.02
CA ASN A 89 21.52 -1.68 -8.80
C ASN A 89 20.95 -0.46 -8.05
N VAL A 90 21.56 0.70 -8.28
CA VAL A 90 21.09 2.00 -7.77
C VAL A 90 20.60 2.83 -8.94
N ALA A 91 19.45 3.50 -8.77
CA ALA A 91 18.94 4.47 -9.73
C ALA A 91 19.10 5.88 -9.16
N CYS A 92 19.68 6.79 -9.95
CA CYS A 92 19.76 8.22 -9.68
C CYS A 92 19.06 8.98 -10.82
N TRP A 93 18.15 9.88 -10.50
CA TRP A 93 17.33 10.60 -11.47
C TRP A 93 16.91 11.96 -10.90
N GLY A 94 16.51 12.87 -11.79
CA GLY A 94 15.94 14.19 -11.49
C GLY A 94 14.81 14.52 -12.46
N TYR A 95 14.09 15.61 -12.19
CA TYR A 95 13.08 16.16 -13.11
C TYR A 95 13.62 17.38 -13.83
#